data_AF-A0A7X0E126-F1
#
_entry.id   AF-A0A7X0E126-F1
#
_cell.length_a   1.000
_cell.length_b   1.000
_cell.length_c   1.000
_cell.angle_alpha   90.00
_cell.angle_beta   90.00
_cell.angle_gamma   90.00
#
_symmetry.space_group_name_H-M   'P 1'
#
loop_
_entity.id
_entity.type
_entity.pdbx_description
1 polymer ?
#
loop_
_entity_poly.entity_id
_entity_poly.type
_entity_poly.pdbx_seq_one_letter_code
_entity_poly.pdbx_strand_id
1 'polypeptide(L)'
;MKLTLRNALPMLMVVAISYSACKKSENKPSTSTTTTNASVEVASSAIAKNLAQSLAGSFGGASVKDGVNPSANFSTSTKLKIQSNDYHCGFYVDSSLNLNFNQGDTLKALKTGGVSYFFVCNNSKTIGYDLVDSVKTVGSGPGYSFTYAIVQNYSVRGLNTNNSNFSLNGTMKAFTDNEYTKYKTFSAVHNTYKFTNLYVHGDDNFDITSGDATFESTGKTNGGGWDYSGTLHFLGNHKVQMTFLNHQYLVDMITGEVKPN
;
A
#
# COMPACT_ATOMS: atom_id res chain seq x y z
N MET A 1 -24.75 -33.74 58.35
CA MET A 1 -24.95 -32.81 57.20
C MET A 1 -24.62 -33.55 55.91
N LYS A 2 -25.60 -33.72 55.02
CA LYS A 2 -25.43 -34.35 53.70
C LYS A 2 -25.02 -33.28 52.70
N LEU A 3 -23.76 -33.29 52.26
CA LEU A 3 -23.25 -32.38 51.22
C LEU A 3 -23.58 -32.97 49.83
N THR A 4 -24.39 -32.24 49.08
CA THR A 4 -24.88 -32.59 47.74
C THR A 4 -23.79 -32.35 46.70
N LEU A 5 -23.32 -33.44 46.10
CA LEU A 5 -22.28 -33.55 45.07
C LEU A 5 -22.72 -33.02 43.68
N ARG A 6 -23.52 -31.94 43.63
CA ARG A 6 -24.21 -31.50 42.39
C ARG A 6 -23.74 -30.16 41.83
N ASN A 7 -22.85 -29.45 42.54
CA ASN A 7 -22.41 -28.10 42.14
C ASN A 7 -20.93 -28.00 41.74
N ALA A 8 -20.20 -29.13 41.62
CA ALA A 8 -18.77 -29.14 41.30
C ALA A 8 -18.46 -29.37 39.81
N LEU A 9 -19.46 -29.35 38.92
CA LEU A 9 -19.28 -29.71 37.50
C LEU A 9 -19.12 -28.55 36.50
N PRO A 10 -19.51 -27.27 36.74
CA PRO A 10 -19.35 -26.25 35.69
C PRO A 10 -17.98 -25.54 35.73
N MET A 11 -17.13 -25.76 36.73
CA MET A 11 -15.91 -24.98 36.94
C MET A 11 -14.65 -25.54 36.24
N LEU A 12 -14.74 -26.70 35.60
CA LEU A 12 -13.61 -27.36 34.91
C LEU A 12 -13.62 -27.17 33.38
N MET A 13 -14.64 -26.52 32.81
CA MET A 13 -14.78 -26.34 31.36
C MET A 13 -14.25 -25.00 30.81
N VAL A 14 -13.77 -24.09 31.67
CA VAL A 14 -13.29 -22.76 31.25
C VAL A 14 -11.77 -22.70 31.04
N VAL A 15 -11.01 -23.70 31.52
CA VAL A 15 -9.53 -23.71 31.41
C VAL A 15 -9.03 -24.37 30.12
N ALA A 16 -9.88 -25.12 29.40
CA ALA A 16 -9.47 -25.86 28.20
C ALA A 16 -9.52 -25.05 26.88
N ILE A 17 -10.10 -23.84 26.88
CA ILE A 17 -10.26 -23.03 25.65
C ILE A 17 -9.20 -21.92 25.52
N SER A 18 -8.44 -21.63 26.58
CA SER A 18 -7.41 -20.58 26.58
C SER A 18 -6.04 -21.04 26.05
N TYR A 19 -5.88 -22.32 25.68
CA TYR A 19 -4.58 -22.91 25.32
C TYR A 19 -4.39 -23.22 23.82
N SER A 20 -5.32 -22.80 22.97
CA SER A 20 -5.23 -22.98 21.50
C SER A 20 -4.87 -21.71 20.72
N ALA A 21 -4.62 -20.58 21.40
CA ALA A 21 -4.25 -19.31 20.77
C ALA A 21 -2.74 -19.00 20.74
N CYS A 22 -1.89 -19.89 21.25
CA CYS A 22 -0.45 -19.88 20.92
C CYS A 22 -0.22 -20.76 19.69
N LYS A 23 -0.60 -20.29 18.51
CA LYS A 23 0.04 -20.80 17.29
C LYS A 23 1.51 -20.43 17.39
N LYS A 24 2.31 -21.44 17.69
CA LYS A 24 3.76 -21.50 17.47
C LYS A 24 4.05 -20.74 16.18
N SER A 25 4.85 -19.68 16.28
CA SER A 25 5.51 -19.09 15.11
C SER A 25 6.31 -20.23 14.48
N GLU A 26 5.80 -20.80 13.40
CA GLU A 26 6.59 -21.70 12.58
C GLU A 26 7.74 -20.87 12.04
N ASN A 27 8.91 -21.05 12.64
CA ASN A 27 10.19 -20.72 12.01
C ASN A 27 10.23 -21.54 10.71
N LYS A 28 9.71 -20.94 9.63
CA LYS A 28 9.96 -21.41 8.28
C LYS A 28 11.48 -21.50 8.15
N PRO A 29 12.06 -22.67 7.85
CA PRO A 29 13.46 -22.76 7.51
C PRO A 29 13.67 -21.86 6.29
N SER A 30 14.44 -20.79 6.46
CA SER A 30 14.92 -19.98 5.34
C SER A 30 15.62 -20.94 4.39
N THR A 31 15.05 -21.10 3.20
CA THR A 31 15.66 -21.91 2.15
C THR A 31 16.89 -21.13 1.72
N SER A 32 18.03 -21.50 2.30
CA SER A 32 19.35 -20.92 2.03
C SER A 32 19.80 -21.36 0.64
N THR A 33 19.14 -20.82 -0.38
CA THR A 33 19.82 -20.47 -1.62
C THR A 33 20.81 -19.37 -1.24
N THR A 34 22.05 -19.48 -1.67
CA THR A 34 23.09 -18.45 -1.53
C THR A 34 22.64 -17.19 -2.29
N THR A 35 21.69 -16.44 -1.74
CA THR A 35 21.26 -15.15 -2.24
C THR A 35 22.30 -14.17 -1.80
N THR A 36 23.13 -13.72 -2.74
CA THR A 36 23.78 -12.42 -2.63
C THR A 36 22.72 -11.43 -2.15
N ASN A 37 22.96 -10.75 -1.03
CA ASN A 37 22.06 -9.69 -0.59
C ASN A 37 22.17 -8.54 -1.59
N ALA A 38 21.04 -7.97 -1.99
CA ALA A 38 21.07 -6.74 -2.77
C ALA A 38 21.80 -5.64 -1.96
N SER A 39 22.43 -4.69 -2.65
CA SER A 39 23.03 -3.55 -1.95
C SER A 39 21.94 -2.75 -1.22
N VAL A 40 22.32 -2.11 -0.12
CA VAL A 40 21.41 -1.29 0.69
C VAL A 40 20.82 -0.17 -0.17
N GLU A 41 21.62 0.44 -1.04
CA GLU A 41 21.18 1.49 -1.95
C GLU A 41 20.11 0.99 -2.92
N VAL A 42 20.26 -0.24 -3.44
CA VAL A 42 19.26 -0.86 -4.32
C VAL A 42 17.96 -1.10 -3.55
N ALA A 43 18.03 -1.66 -2.34
CA ALA A 43 16.85 -1.92 -1.52
C ALA A 43 16.14 -0.62 -1.12
N SER A 44 16.87 0.38 -0.60
CA SER A 44 16.31 1.68 -0.20
C SER A 44 15.67 2.43 -1.37
N SER A 45 16.33 2.44 -2.54
CA SER A 45 15.77 3.05 -3.75
C SER A 45 14.48 2.35 -4.20
N ALA A 46 14.47 1.02 -4.18
CA ALA A 46 13.31 0.22 -4.57
C ALA A 46 12.11 0.43 -3.62
N ILE A 47 12.35 0.49 -2.31
CA ILE A 47 11.33 0.78 -1.29
C ILE A 47 10.76 2.18 -1.52
N ALA A 48 11.61 3.21 -1.58
CA ALA A 48 11.16 4.59 -1.71
C ALA A 48 10.41 4.86 -3.03
N LYS A 49 10.92 4.34 -4.16
CA LYS A 49 10.25 4.46 -5.46
C LYS A 49 8.91 3.75 -5.48
N ASN A 50 8.84 2.53 -4.95
CA ASN A 50 7.59 1.79 -4.87
C ASN A 50 6.55 2.55 -4.03
N LEU A 51 6.95 3.14 -2.90
CA LEU A 51 6.09 4.01 -2.11
C LEU A 51 5.55 5.19 -2.94
N ALA A 52 6.45 5.96 -3.56
CA ALA A 52 6.09 7.14 -4.34
C ALA A 52 5.15 6.81 -5.51
N GLN A 53 5.47 5.76 -6.27
CA GLN A 53 4.65 5.29 -7.40
C GLN A 53 3.28 4.81 -6.93
N SER A 54 3.21 4.12 -5.79
CA SER A 54 1.95 3.63 -5.23
C SER A 54 1.05 4.79 -4.79
N LEU A 55 1.60 5.75 -4.05
CA LEU A 55 0.87 6.94 -3.61
C LEU A 55 0.43 7.82 -4.80
N ALA A 56 1.24 7.89 -5.86
CA ALA A 56 0.86 8.55 -7.11
C ALA A 56 -0.19 7.78 -7.93
N GLY A 57 -0.59 6.58 -7.51
CA GLY A 57 -1.58 5.75 -8.20
C GLY A 57 -1.04 5.02 -9.44
N SER A 58 0.28 4.95 -9.63
CA SER A 58 0.89 4.31 -10.82
C SER A 58 0.59 2.82 -10.93
N PHE A 59 0.24 2.15 -9.83
CA PHE A 59 -0.18 0.74 -9.82
C PHE A 59 -1.70 0.55 -9.92
N GLY A 60 -2.43 1.63 -10.19
CA GLY A 60 -3.86 1.62 -10.49
C GLY A 60 -4.79 1.78 -9.29
N GLY A 61 -4.27 1.93 -8.08
CA GLY A 61 -5.03 2.28 -6.88
C GLY A 61 -5.37 3.77 -6.82
N ALA A 62 -5.92 4.20 -5.69
CA ALA A 62 -6.16 5.62 -5.43
C ALA A 62 -4.85 6.42 -5.39
N SER A 63 -4.91 7.62 -5.96
CA SER A 63 -3.80 8.56 -5.95
C SER A 63 -3.99 9.63 -4.89
N VAL A 64 -2.95 9.92 -4.11
CA VAL A 64 -2.92 11.10 -3.24
C VAL A 64 -2.95 12.40 -4.06
N LYS A 65 -2.65 12.33 -5.36
CA LYS A 65 -2.75 13.47 -6.28
C LYS A 65 -4.18 13.96 -6.50
N ASP A 66 -5.16 13.15 -6.16
CA ASP A 66 -6.57 13.56 -6.22
C ASP A 66 -6.99 14.32 -4.94
N GLY A 67 -6.11 14.39 -3.94
CA GLY A 67 -6.36 15.06 -2.65
C GLY A 67 -7.52 14.43 -1.91
N VAL A 68 -8.52 15.22 -1.50
CA VAL A 68 -9.76 14.75 -0.85
C VAL A 68 -10.87 14.38 -1.84
N ASN A 69 -10.63 14.51 -3.15
CA ASN A 69 -11.60 14.16 -4.18
C ASN A 69 -11.53 12.65 -4.52
N PRO A 70 -12.58 12.07 -5.10
CA PRO A 70 -12.52 10.71 -5.64
C PRO A 70 -11.38 10.57 -6.66
N SER A 71 -10.62 9.46 -6.59
CA SER A 71 -9.49 9.29 -7.50
C SER A 71 -9.90 9.12 -8.96
N ALA A 72 -9.27 9.88 -9.87
CA ALA A 72 -9.56 9.83 -11.30
C ALA A 72 -9.23 8.46 -11.93
N ASN A 73 -8.36 7.67 -11.28
CA ASN A 73 -8.02 6.30 -11.68
C ASN A 73 -9.21 5.34 -11.71
N PHE A 74 -10.33 5.74 -11.08
CA PHE A 74 -11.59 5.00 -11.05
C PHE A 74 -12.71 5.70 -11.82
N SER A 75 -12.48 6.85 -12.46
CA SER A 75 -13.53 7.59 -13.19
C SER A 75 -13.64 7.17 -14.67
N THR A 76 -12.62 6.52 -15.23
CA THR A 76 -12.47 6.32 -16.70
C THR A 76 -13.13 5.08 -17.27
N SER A 77 -13.79 4.24 -16.48
CA SER A 77 -14.48 3.06 -17.00
C SER A 77 -15.95 3.36 -17.28
N THR A 78 -16.32 3.27 -18.55
CA THR A 78 -17.72 3.32 -19.04
C THR A 78 -18.60 2.18 -18.49
N LYS A 79 -18.02 1.19 -17.80
CA LYS A 79 -18.72 0.09 -17.11
C LYS A 79 -18.86 0.30 -15.61
N LEU A 80 -18.24 1.34 -15.05
CA LEU A 80 -18.45 1.69 -13.65
C LEU A 80 -19.82 2.36 -13.56
N LYS A 81 -20.81 1.57 -13.10
CA LYS A 81 -22.08 2.11 -12.67
C LYS A 81 -21.85 2.84 -11.35
N ILE A 82 -21.40 4.09 -11.43
CA ILE A 82 -21.48 4.99 -10.30
C ILE A 82 -22.98 5.25 -10.10
N GLN A 83 -23.58 4.73 -9.04
CA GLN A 83 -25.04 4.76 -8.83
C GLN A 83 -25.61 6.15 -8.54
N SER A 84 -24.76 7.18 -8.48
CA SER A 84 -25.15 8.57 -8.31
C SER A 84 -24.03 9.44 -8.87
N ASN A 85 -24.34 10.63 -9.38
CA ASN A 85 -23.35 11.67 -9.70
C ASN A 85 -23.24 12.71 -8.56
N ASP A 86 -23.98 12.50 -7.47
CA ASP A 86 -24.14 13.39 -6.32
C ASP A 86 -23.98 12.61 -5.01
N TYR A 87 -22.93 11.79 -4.96
CA TYR A 87 -22.64 10.82 -3.87
C TYR A 87 -21.69 11.37 -2.81
N HIS A 88 -21.46 12.68 -2.82
CA HIS A 88 -20.27 13.27 -2.23
C HIS A 88 -20.24 13.27 -0.71
N CYS A 89 -21.35 12.96 -0.02
CA CYS A 89 -21.45 13.07 1.43
C CYS A 89 -22.22 11.91 2.08
N GLY A 90 -21.52 11.10 2.89
CA GLY A 90 -22.15 10.10 3.76
C GLY A 90 -22.59 8.78 3.09
N PHE A 91 -22.16 8.54 1.85
CA PHE A 91 -22.45 7.29 1.13
C PHE A 91 -21.18 6.50 0.84
N TYR A 92 -21.34 5.17 0.78
CA TYR A 92 -20.33 4.28 0.24
C TYR A 92 -20.45 4.22 -1.28
N VAL A 93 -19.34 4.45 -1.99
CA VAL A 93 -19.23 4.22 -3.42
C VAL A 93 -18.41 2.98 -3.62
N ASP A 94 -19.06 1.86 -3.91
CA ASP A 94 -18.41 0.60 -4.27
C ASP A 94 -18.35 0.48 -5.79
N SER A 95 -17.20 0.06 -6.29
CA SER A 95 -16.91 -0.06 -7.71
C SER A 95 -16.05 -1.30 -7.92
N SER A 96 -16.61 -2.29 -8.61
CA SER A 96 -15.84 -3.43 -9.10
C SER A 96 -15.14 -3.08 -10.41
N LEU A 97 -13.88 -3.46 -10.51
CA LEU A 97 -13.03 -3.22 -11.67
C LEU A 97 -12.78 -4.56 -12.37
N ASN A 98 -13.10 -4.60 -13.65
CA ASN A 98 -12.70 -5.67 -14.56
C ASN A 98 -12.48 -5.05 -15.94
N LEU A 99 -11.27 -4.52 -16.14
CA LEU A 99 -10.91 -3.72 -17.31
C LEU A 99 -9.82 -4.43 -18.10
N ASN A 100 -10.12 -4.69 -19.36
CA ASN A 100 -9.12 -5.14 -20.32
C ASN A 100 -8.58 -3.93 -21.07
N PHE A 101 -7.27 -3.76 -21.04
CA PHE A 101 -6.53 -2.79 -21.81
C PHE A 101 -5.71 -3.50 -22.86
N ASN A 102 -5.98 -3.21 -24.14
CA ASN A 102 -5.21 -3.70 -25.26
C ASN A 102 -4.73 -2.49 -26.06
N GLN A 103 -3.42 -2.36 -26.25
CA GLN A 103 -2.84 -1.34 -27.13
C GLN A 103 -2.17 -2.04 -28.31
N GLY A 104 -2.86 -2.03 -29.44
CA GLY A 104 -2.52 -2.84 -30.62
C GLY A 104 -2.51 -4.34 -30.29
N ASP A 105 -1.69 -5.10 -31.01
CA ASP A 105 -1.55 -6.55 -30.79
C ASP A 105 -0.53 -6.89 -29.71
N THR A 106 0.23 -5.90 -29.23
CA THR A 106 1.48 -6.12 -28.50
C THR A 106 1.35 -5.97 -27.00
N LEU A 107 0.60 -4.99 -26.50
CA LEU A 107 0.40 -4.77 -25.07
C LEU A 107 -0.99 -5.22 -24.65
N LYS A 108 -1.04 -6.19 -23.74
CA LYS A 108 -2.28 -6.70 -23.15
C LYS A 108 -2.18 -6.60 -21.65
N ALA A 109 -3.16 -5.97 -21.01
CA ALA A 109 -3.25 -5.86 -19.57
C ALA A 109 -4.69 -6.07 -19.10
N LEU A 110 -4.84 -6.76 -17.98
CA LEU A 110 -6.10 -6.97 -17.29
C LEU A 110 -5.97 -6.37 -15.89
N LYS A 111 -6.84 -5.42 -15.59
CA LYS A 111 -7.00 -4.80 -14.27
C LYS A 111 -8.26 -5.35 -13.62
N THR A 112 -8.11 -6.03 -12.49
CA THR A 112 -9.22 -6.53 -11.67
C THR A 112 -9.16 -5.93 -10.28
N GLY A 113 -10.30 -5.84 -9.59
CA GLY A 113 -10.32 -5.39 -8.21
C GLY A 113 -11.62 -4.74 -7.79
N GLY A 114 -11.55 -4.01 -6.68
CA GLY A 114 -12.65 -3.20 -6.17
C GLY A 114 -12.13 -2.00 -5.40
N VAL A 115 -12.95 -0.96 -5.35
CA VAL A 115 -12.70 0.23 -4.54
C VAL A 115 -13.98 0.64 -3.83
N SER A 116 -13.85 0.98 -2.55
CA SER A 116 -14.92 1.49 -1.70
C SER A 116 -14.47 2.80 -1.07
N TYR A 117 -15.19 3.88 -1.37
CA TYR A 117 -15.01 5.19 -0.73
C TYR A 117 -16.15 5.49 0.22
N PHE A 118 -15.85 6.11 1.36
CA PHE A 118 -16.81 6.79 2.22
C PHE A 118 -16.38 8.25 2.36
N PHE A 119 -17.14 9.18 1.77
CA PHE A 119 -16.78 10.60 1.79
C PHE A 119 -17.33 11.30 3.04
N VAL A 120 -16.42 12.02 3.73
CA VAL A 120 -16.73 12.86 4.89
C VAL A 120 -16.94 14.29 4.41
N CYS A 121 -18.04 14.91 4.85
CA CYS A 121 -18.41 16.26 4.44
C CYS A 121 -18.65 17.22 5.60
N ASN A 122 -18.48 18.50 5.31
CA ASN A 122 -18.94 19.61 6.12
C ASN A 122 -19.59 20.66 5.21
N ASN A 123 -20.81 21.11 5.54
CA ASN A 123 -21.59 22.06 4.73
C ASN A 123 -21.68 21.68 3.25
N SER A 124 -22.00 20.41 2.96
CA SER A 124 -22.11 19.84 1.60
C SER A 124 -20.82 19.90 0.77
N LYS A 125 -19.66 20.11 1.40
CA LYS A 125 -18.34 20.02 0.76
C LYS A 125 -17.58 18.83 1.33
N THR A 126 -16.96 18.04 0.44
CA THR A 126 -16.07 16.95 0.84
C THR A 126 -14.85 17.51 1.56
N ILE A 127 -14.62 17.05 2.78
CA ILE A 127 -13.47 17.42 3.63
C ILE A 127 -12.57 16.21 3.92
N GLY A 128 -12.80 15.08 3.27
CA GLY A 128 -12.02 13.87 3.44
C GLY A 128 -12.77 12.64 2.98
N TYR A 129 -12.11 11.48 3.08
CA TYR A 129 -12.71 10.19 2.81
C TYR A 129 -12.01 9.07 3.57
N ASP A 130 -12.73 7.98 3.77
CA ASP A 130 -12.15 6.68 4.06
C ASP A 130 -12.19 5.83 2.79
N LEU A 131 -11.10 5.12 2.54
CA LEU A 131 -10.89 4.34 1.33
C LEU A 131 -10.49 2.93 1.72
N VAL A 132 -11.12 1.96 1.07
CA VAL A 132 -10.61 0.60 0.99
C VAL A 132 -10.55 0.21 -0.48
N ASP A 133 -9.36 -0.12 -0.96
CA ASP A 133 -9.18 -0.62 -2.33
C ASP A 133 -8.34 -1.88 -2.37
N SER A 134 -8.55 -2.67 -3.43
CA SER A 134 -7.75 -3.84 -3.75
C SER A 134 -7.76 -4.02 -5.25
N VAL A 135 -6.66 -3.66 -5.89
CA VAL A 135 -6.51 -3.64 -7.34
C VAL A 135 -5.31 -4.48 -7.75
N LYS A 136 -5.51 -5.32 -8.76
CA LYS A 136 -4.47 -6.13 -9.39
C LYS A 136 -4.46 -5.86 -10.89
N THR A 137 -3.29 -5.53 -11.42
CA THR A 137 -3.05 -5.38 -12.85
C THR A 137 -2.04 -6.42 -13.28
N VAL A 138 -2.40 -7.28 -14.23
CA VAL A 138 -1.49 -8.24 -14.84
C VAL A 138 -1.41 -7.92 -16.32
N GLY A 139 -0.20 -7.85 -16.87
CA GLY A 139 -0.03 -7.60 -18.29
C GLY A 139 1.25 -8.16 -18.87
N SER A 140 1.32 -8.10 -20.19
CA SER A 140 2.50 -8.48 -20.95
C SER A 140 2.63 -7.64 -22.21
N GLY A 141 3.88 -7.47 -22.61
CA GLY A 141 4.29 -6.82 -23.85
C GLY A 141 5.40 -7.60 -24.55
N PRO A 142 5.92 -7.11 -25.67
CA PRO A 142 7.02 -7.76 -26.38
C PRO A 142 8.28 -7.83 -25.50
N GLY A 143 8.60 -9.04 -25.02
CA GLY A 143 9.81 -9.29 -24.24
C GLY A 143 9.73 -8.94 -22.75
N TYR A 144 8.53 -8.65 -22.21
CA TYR A 144 8.33 -8.44 -20.78
C TYR A 144 6.91 -8.78 -20.31
N SER A 145 6.77 -9.08 -19.02
CA SER A 145 5.50 -9.22 -18.31
C SER A 145 5.57 -8.47 -16.99
N PHE A 146 4.40 -8.10 -16.47
CA PHE A 146 4.32 -7.39 -15.21
C PHE A 146 3.06 -7.79 -14.44
N THR A 147 3.19 -7.80 -13.12
CA THR A 147 2.07 -7.91 -12.18
C THR A 147 2.22 -6.82 -11.13
N TYR A 148 1.22 -5.96 -11.03
CA TYR A 148 1.11 -4.96 -9.98
C TYR A 148 -0.09 -5.29 -9.12
N ALA A 149 0.06 -5.27 -7.81
CA ALA A 149 -1.04 -5.41 -6.88
C ALA A 149 -0.93 -4.34 -5.80
N ILE A 150 -2.02 -3.63 -5.57
CA ILE A 150 -2.10 -2.60 -4.55
C ILE A 150 -3.35 -2.83 -3.70
N VAL A 151 -3.20 -2.71 -2.40
CA VAL A 151 -4.29 -2.76 -1.42
C VAL A 151 -4.12 -1.59 -0.49
N GLN A 152 -5.06 -0.66 -0.48
CA GLN A 152 -5.02 0.55 0.33
C GLN A 152 -6.18 0.53 1.33
N ASN A 153 -5.87 0.92 2.56
CA ASN A 153 -6.87 1.25 3.56
C ASN A 153 -6.48 2.58 4.18
N TYR A 154 -7.09 3.67 3.70
CA TYR A 154 -6.72 5.03 4.07
C TYR A 154 -7.85 5.77 4.74
N SER A 155 -7.45 6.70 5.60
CA SER A 155 -8.27 7.78 6.10
C SER A 155 -7.59 9.09 5.70
N VAL A 156 -8.20 9.82 4.78
CA VAL A 156 -7.73 11.11 4.28
C VAL A 156 -8.63 12.20 4.81
N ARG A 157 -8.05 13.26 5.37
CA ARG A 157 -8.79 14.38 5.95
C ARG A 157 -8.16 15.70 5.54
N GLY A 158 -8.94 16.58 4.94
CA GLY A 158 -8.55 17.94 4.61
C GLY A 158 -8.26 18.74 5.87
N LEU A 159 -7.19 19.53 5.83
CA LEU A 159 -6.75 20.41 6.92
C LEU A 159 -7.15 21.87 6.67
N ASN A 160 -7.60 22.17 5.47
CA ASN A 160 -8.15 23.47 5.09
C ASN A 160 -9.35 23.28 4.15
N THR A 161 -10.03 24.38 3.84
CA THR A 161 -11.25 24.39 3.01
C THR A 161 -10.99 24.20 1.52
N ASN A 162 -9.72 24.27 1.11
CA ASN A 162 -9.27 24.09 -0.27
C ASN A 162 -8.61 22.70 -0.33
N ASN A 163 -8.66 21.97 -1.44
CA ASN A 163 -8.02 20.64 -1.53
C ASN A 163 -6.47 20.72 -1.64
N SER A 164 -5.84 21.55 -0.81
CA SER A 164 -4.41 21.91 -0.87
C SER A 164 -3.61 21.33 0.30
N ASN A 165 -4.26 21.07 1.44
CA ASN A 165 -3.60 20.43 2.58
C ASN A 165 -4.48 19.32 3.14
N PHE A 166 -3.90 18.14 3.29
CA PHE A 166 -4.61 17.01 3.86
C PHE A 166 -3.66 16.11 4.66
N SER A 167 -4.25 15.42 5.62
CA SER A 167 -3.61 14.36 6.38
C SER A 167 -3.99 13.00 5.82
N LEU A 168 -3.06 12.04 5.89
CA LEU A 168 -3.28 10.65 5.51
C LEU A 168 -2.82 9.73 6.63
N ASN A 169 -3.73 8.84 7.03
CA ASN A 169 -3.46 7.73 7.93
C ASN A 169 -3.88 6.43 7.26
N GLY A 170 -3.25 5.31 7.61
CA GLY A 170 -3.72 4.00 7.15
C GLY A 170 -2.62 3.02 6.77
N THR A 171 -2.96 2.06 5.93
CA THR A 171 -2.03 1.02 5.47
C THR A 171 -2.07 0.86 3.96
N MET A 172 -0.96 0.42 3.40
CA MET A 172 -0.83 0.11 1.98
C MET A 172 -0.01 -1.16 1.80
N LYS A 173 -0.46 -2.04 0.92
CA LYS A 173 0.39 -3.08 0.34
C LYS A 173 0.61 -2.73 -1.12
N ALA A 174 1.85 -2.77 -1.58
CA ALA A 174 2.23 -2.39 -2.93
C ALA A 174 3.25 -3.39 -3.47
N PHE A 175 2.79 -4.26 -4.36
CA PHE A 175 3.55 -5.35 -4.92
C PHE A 175 3.79 -5.11 -6.41
N THR A 176 5.04 -5.24 -6.83
CA THR A 176 5.43 -5.15 -8.23
C THR A 176 6.34 -6.31 -8.59
N ASP A 177 5.91 -7.10 -9.56
CA ASP A 177 6.70 -8.14 -10.21
C ASP A 177 6.86 -7.76 -11.67
N ASN A 178 8.10 -7.62 -12.12
CA ASN A 178 8.44 -7.35 -13.51
C ASN A 178 9.40 -8.43 -14.00
N GLU A 179 9.09 -9.04 -15.13
CA GLU A 179 9.95 -10.01 -15.80
C GLU A 179 10.26 -9.52 -17.21
N TYR A 180 11.52 -9.49 -17.58
CA TYR A 180 11.99 -9.06 -18.88
C TYR A 180 12.64 -10.25 -19.58
N THR A 181 11.82 -11.02 -20.30
CA THR A 181 12.23 -12.27 -20.97
C THR A 181 13.34 -12.04 -22.00
N LYS A 182 13.32 -10.90 -22.70
CA LYS A 182 14.37 -10.54 -23.69
C LYS A 182 15.75 -10.38 -23.05
N TYR A 183 15.80 -9.79 -21.86
CA TYR A 183 17.05 -9.49 -21.14
C TYR A 183 17.36 -10.51 -20.03
N LYS A 184 16.49 -11.51 -19.84
CA LYS A 184 16.56 -12.51 -18.76
C LYS A 184 16.80 -11.86 -17.39
N THR A 185 16.06 -10.78 -17.13
CA THR A 185 16.11 -10.06 -15.85
C THR A 185 14.73 -9.99 -15.23
N PHE A 186 14.69 -9.91 -13.91
CA PHE A 186 13.46 -9.75 -13.17
C PHE A 186 13.66 -8.78 -12.01
N SER A 187 12.56 -8.21 -11.53
CA SER A 187 12.51 -7.37 -10.34
C SER A 187 11.19 -7.60 -9.63
N ALA A 188 11.26 -8.07 -8.39
CA ALA A 188 10.13 -8.22 -7.48
C ALA A 188 10.34 -7.30 -6.29
N VAL A 189 9.33 -6.50 -5.94
CA VAL A 189 9.35 -5.58 -4.79
C VAL A 189 7.98 -5.62 -4.15
N HIS A 190 7.89 -6.16 -2.93
CA HIS A 190 6.66 -6.33 -2.19
C HIS A 190 6.78 -5.57 -0.88
N ASN A 191 6.06 -4.47 -0.78
CA ASN A 191 6.09 -3.62 0.41
C ASN A 191 4.74 -3.58 1.10
N THR A 192 4.78 -3.53 2.43
CA THR A 192 3.67 -3.13 3.28
C THR A 192 4.08 -1.87 4.03
N TYR A 193 3.23 -0.84 4.00
CA TYR A 193 3.43 0.42 4.69
C TYR A 193 2.29 0.66 5.67
N LYS A 194 2.62 1.31 6.79
CA LYS A 194 1.64 1.84 7.73
C LYS A 194 1.96 3.30 8.00
N PHE A 195 1.04 4.18 7.64
CA PHE A 195 1.16 5.62 7.70
C PHE A 195 0.54 6.16 8.98
N THR A 196 1.27 7.05 9.65
CA THR A 196 0.81 7.74 10.86
C THR A 196 1.00 9.24 10.66
N ASN A 197 -0.11 9.97 10.58
CA ASN A 197 -0.17 11.42 10.45
C ASN A 197 0.73 11.97 9.33
N LEU A 198 0.63 11.40 8.12
CA LEU A 198 1.29 12.03 6.97
C LEU A 198 0.59 13.33 6.63
N TYR A 199 1.36 14.39 6.46
CA TYR A 199 0.88 15.68 6.00
C TYR A 199 1.29 15.87 4.55
N VAL A 200 0.31 16.11 3.68
CA VAL A 200 0.52 16.26 2.25
C VAL A 200 0.12 17.67 1.82
N HIS A 201 1.06 18.35 1.16
CA HIS A 201 0.84 19.65 0.54
C HIS A 201 0.56 19.43 -0.96
N GLY A 202 -0.71 19.54 -1.33
CA GLY A 202 -1.20 19.26 -2.69
C GLY A 202 -0.64 20.22 -3.74
N ASP A 203 -0.44 21.49 -3.38
CA ASP A 203 0.04 22.51 -4.32
C ASP A 203 1.52 22.33 -4.70
N ASP A 204 2.30 21.63 -3.86
CA ASP A 204 3.72 21.33 -4.10
C ASP A 204 3.90 19.94 -4.72
N ASN A 205 3.13 19.65 -5.77
CA ASN A 205 3.16 18.34 -6.44
C ASN A 205 2.93 17.18 -5.45
N PHE A 206 2.02 17.38 -4.49
CA PHE A 206 1.64 16.41 -3.47
C PHE A 206 2.83 15.95 -2.61
N ASP A 207 3.67 16.91 -2.23
CA ASP A 207 4.78 16.66 -1.34
C ASP A 207 4.32 16.23 0.05
N ILE A 208 4.99 15.22 0.62
CA ILE A 208 4.74 14.76 1.98
C ILE A 208 5.68 15.56 2.88
N THR A 209 5.14 16.60 3.50
CA THR A 209 5.92 17.59 4.24
C THR A 209 6.34 17.11 5.62
N SER A 210 5.58 16.19 6.22
CA SER A 210 5.91 15.58 7.51
C SER A 210 5.09 14.32 7.79
N GLY A 211 5.44 13.64 8.87
CA GLY A 211 4.78 12.43 9.36
C GLY A 211 5.71 11.23 9.35
N ASP A 212 5.17 10.08 9.74
CA ASP A 212 5.94 8.85 9.88
C ASP A 212 5.24 7.67 9.20
N ALA A 213 6.04 6.70 8.78
CA ALA A 213 5.54 5.39 8.39
C ALA A 213 6.45 4.27 8.88
N THR A 214 5.88 3.08 9.05
CA THR A 214 6.66 1.84 9.16
C THR A 214 6.56 1.08 7.84
N PHE A 215 7.59 0.32 7.50
CA PHE A 215 7.56 -0.55 6.34
C PHE A 215 8.03 -1.97 6.66
N GLU A 216 7.49 -2.93 5.90
CA GLU A 216 8.01 -4.28 5.73
C GLU A 216 8.23 -4.47 4.23
N SER A 217 9.43 -4.87 3.82
CA SER A 217 9.84 -4.96 2.42
C SER A 217 10.52 -6.29 2.17
N THR A 218 10.00 -7.02 1.19
CA THR A 218 10.72 -8.13 0.57
C THR A 218 10.92 -7.82 -0.89
N GLY A 219 12.09 -8.16 -1.42
CA GLY A 219 12.33 -7.97 -2.83
C GLY A 219 13.48 -8.80 -3.35
N LYS A 220 13.53 -8.89 -4.68
CA LYS A 220 14.50 -9.71 -5.38
C LYS A 220 14.74 -9.14 -6.77
N THR A 221 16.01 -9.01 -7.11
CA THR A 221 16.49 -8.66 -8.44
C THR A 221 17.54 -9.67 -8.87
N ASN A 222 18.06 -9.52 -10.09
CA ASN A 222 19.24 -10.25 -10.54
C ASN A 222 20.47 -10.01 -9.64
N GLY A 223 20.55 -8.86 -8.94
CA GLY A 223 21.68 -8.50 -8.07
C GLY A 223 21.57 -9.04 -6.64
N GLY A 224 20.44 -9.67 -6.28
CA GLY A 224 20.22 -10.18 -4.94
C GLY A 224 18.81 -9.97 -4.40
N GLY A 225 18.57 -10.54 -3.22
CA GLY A 225 17.33 -10.37 -2.47
C GLY A 225 17.50 -9.48 -1.25
N TRP A 226 16.38 -9.00 -0.70
CA TRP A 226 16.31 -8.35 0.61
C TRP A 226 15.01 -8.71 1.32
N ASP A 227 15.07 -8.63 2.65
CA ASP A 227 13.93 -8.75 3.57
C ASP A 227 14.21 -7.82 4.75
N TYR A 228 13.61 -6.64 4.74
CA TYR A 228 13.86 -5.57 5.69
C TYR A 228 12.57 -5.01 6.26
N SER A 229 12.63 -4.60 7.52
CA SER A 229 11.62 -3.77 8.15
C SER A 229 12.28 -2.54 8.77
N GLY A 230 11.50 -1.46 8.87
CA GLY A 230 12.05 -0.20 9.33
C GLY A 230 11.02 0.92 9.42
N THR A 231 11.53 2.14 9.54
CA THR A 231 10.74 3.37 9.63
C THR A 231 11.10 4.36 8.53
N LEU A 232 10.16 5.23 8.23
CA LEU A 232 10.26 6.33 7.29
C LEU A 232 9.83 7.59 8.01
N HIS A 233 10.69 8.59 8.05
CA HIS A 233 10.37 9.92 8.55
C HIS A 233 10.42 10.91 7.39
N PHE A 234 9.30 11.58 7.11
CA PHE A 234 9.16 12.45 5.95
C PHE A 234 9.68 13.85 6.26
N LEU A 235 10.52 14.39 5.37
CA LEU A 235 11.24 15.65 5.57
C LEU A 235 10.77 16.78 4.64
N GLY A 236 9.77 16.52 3.79
CA GLY A 236 9.40 17.39 2.69
C GLY A 236 10.41 17.39 1.54
N ASN A 237 10.12 18.17 0.50
CA ASN A 237 10.86 18.21 -0.77
C ASN A 237 11.10 16.82 -1.36
N HIS A 238 10.10 15.95 -1.23
CA HIS A 238 10.11 14.55 -1.68
C HIS A 238 11.23 13.69 -1.05
N LYS A 239 11.75 14.08 0.11
CA LYS A 239 12.78 13.34 0.83
C LYS A 239 12.22 12.59 2.02
N VAL A 240 12.80 11.43 2.26
CA VAL A 240 12.47 10.58 3.40
C VAL A 240 13.74 10.08 4.05
N GLN A 241 13.77 10.14 5.38
CA GLN A 241 14.78 9.47 6.18
C GLN A 241 14.30 8.07 6.50
N MET A 242 14.97 7.08 5.92
CA MET A 242 14.68 5.66 6.05
C MET A 242 15.62 5.05 7.10
N THR A 243 15.07 4.37 8.10
CA THR A 243 15.86 3.70 9.14
C THR A 243 15.59 2.20 9.14
N PHE A 244 16.62 1.39 8.90
CA PHE A 244 16.59 -0.07 8.99
C PHE A 244 18.00 -0.60 9.23
N LEU A 245 18.12 -1.81 9.80
CA LEU A 245 19.41 -2.40 10.20
C LEU A 245 20.24 -1.47 11.13
N ASN A 246 19.59 -0.64 11.95
CA ASN A 246 20.23 0.37 12.81
C ASN A 246 21.02 1.47 12.04
N HIS A 247 20.76 1.63 10.75
CA HIS A 247 21.35 2.69 9.92
C HIS A 247 20.27 3.62 9.39
N GLN A 248 20.67 4.86 9.10
CA GLN A 248 19.79 5.89 8.55
C GLN A 248 20.26 6.27 7.14
N TYR A 249 19.28 6.41 6.25
CA TYR A 249 19.50 6.74 4.85
C TYR A 249 18.55 7.86 4.45
N LEU A 250 19.08 8.91 3.87
CA LEU A 250 18.30 9.93 3.21
C LEU A 250 18.01 9.48 1.78
N VAL A 251 16.74 9.36 1.43
CA VAL A 251 16.30 8.92 0.11
C VAL A 251 15.43 9.98 -0.53
N ASP A 252 15.75 10.34 -1.76
CA ASP A 252 14.83 11.11 -2.62
C ASP A 252 13.82 10.16 -3.25
N MET A 253 12.54 10.35 -2.96
CA MET A 253 11.47 9.43 -3.38
C MET A 253 11.17 9.47 -4.88
N ILE A 254 11.59 10.53 -5.58
CA ILE A 254 11.34 10.70 -7.02
C ILE A 254 12.51 10.14 -7.83
N THR A 255 13.75 10.53 -7.48
CA THR A 255 14.96 10.08 -8.18
C THR A 255 15.42 8.71 -7.70
N GLY A 256 15.13 8.37 -6.45
CA GLY A 256 15.64 7.19 -5.74
C GLY A 256 17.12 7.29 -5.36
N GLU A 257 17.71 8.49 -5.37
CA GLU A 257 19.06 8.74 -4.87
C GLU A 257 19.11 8.47 -3.36
N VAL A 258 20.16 7.75 -2.91
CA VAL A 258 20.35 7.34 -1.51
C VAL A 258 21.64 7.93 -0.98
N LYS A 259 21.58 8.58 0.18
CA LYS A 259 22.75 9.07 0.92
C LYS A 259 22.74 8.51 2.34
N PRO A 260 23.88 8.07 2.89
CA PRO A 260 23.97 7.82 4.32
C PRO A 260 23.71 9.14 5.07
N ASN A 261 22.92 9.07 6.14
CA ASN A 261 22.62 10.20 7.02
C ASN A 261 23.44 10.14 8.30
#